data_AF-A0A538M328-F1
#
_entry.id   AF-A0A538M328-F1
#
_cell.length_a   1.000
_cell.length_b   1.000
_cell.length_c   1.000
_cell.angle_alpha   90.00
_cell.angle_beta   90.00
_cell.angle_gamma   90.00
#
_symmetry.space_group_name_H-M   'P 1'
#
loop_
_entity.id
_entity.type
_entity.pdbx_description
1 polymer ?
#
loop_
_entity_poly.entity_id
_entity_poly.type
_entity_poly.pdbx_seq_one_letter_code
_entity_poly.pdbx_strand_id
1 'polypeptide(L)'
;MNHADRERAIALRVAIGLVAVFVALWIVRLFLGFATGSLTDQPGWVLDLVYGVGTIAFSALILLVGWAIVTRQPRNAIGWLLMLIPILGIFAFVVGDYATQALVTHTGSLPFGRVAAWFDRWLIVAALAIFIPLFLLFPDGKLPS
;
A
#
# COMPACT_ATOMS: atom_id res chain seq x y z
N MET A 1 1.68 -1.90 -34.22
CA MET A 1 1.64 -1.14 -32.96
C MET A 1 2.97 -0.44 -32.81
N ASN A 2 2.99 0.90 -32.71
CA ASN A 2 4.26 1.63 -32.59
C ASN A 2 4.91 1.35 -31.22
N HIS A 3 6.20 1.68 -31.03
CA HIS A 3 6.91 1.42 -29.77
C HIS A 3 6.24 2.12 -28.56
N ALA A 4 5.75 3.35 -28.76
CA ALA A 4 5.11 4.16 -27.72
C ALA A 4 3.76 3.58 -27.26
N ASP A 5 2.97 2.99 -28.17
CA ASP A 5 1.70 2.34 -27.88
C ASP A 5 1.92 1.09 -27.04
N ARG A 6 2.99 0.33 -27.32
CA ARG A 6 3.36 -0.86 -26.56
C ARG A 6 3.78 -0.50 -25.13
N GLU A 7 4.63 0.51 -24.98
CA GLU A 7 5.04 1.02 -23.66
C GLU A 7 3.83 1.45 -22.83
N ARG A 8 2.91 2.20 -23.44
CA ARG A 8 1.70 2.68 -22.78
C ARG A 8 0.78 1.53 -22.35
N ALA A 9 0.62 0.51 -23.20
CA ALA A 9 -0.18 -0.67 -22.87
C ALA A 9 0.43 -1.47 -21.69
N ILE A 10 1.75 -1.61 -21.65
CA ILE A 10 2.45 -2.27 -20.54
C ILE A 10 2.28 -1.48 -19.24
N ALA A 11 2.54 -0.17 -19.28
CA ALA A 11 2.36 0.72 -18.13
C ALA A 11 0.93 0.64 -17.56
N LEU A 12 -0.08 0.65 -18.43
CA LEU A 12 -1.46 0.52 -18.00
C LEU A 12 -1.75 -0.82 -17.30
N ARG A 13 -1.24 -1.94 -17.85
CA ARG A 13 -1.41 -3.27 -17.23
C ARG A 13 -0.75 -3.35 -15.86
N VAL A 14 0.46 -2.81 -15.73
CA VAL A 14 1.16 -2.77 -14.44
C VAL A 14 0.39 -1.90 -13.45
N ALA A 15 -0.08 -0.72 -13.86
CA ALA A 15 -0.87 0.15 -13.00
C ALA A 15 -2.18 -0.53 -12.53
N ILE A 16 -2.89 -1.23 -13.43
CA ILE A 16 -4.07 -2.02 -13.07
C ILE A 16 -3.70 -3.13 -12.07
N GLY A 17 -2.58 -3.82 -12.30
CA GLY A 17 -2.07 -4.83 -11.38
C GLY A 17 -1.79 -4.26 -9.99
N LEU A 18 -1.17 -3.08 -9.90
CA LEU A 18 -0.92 -2.40 -8.62
C LEU A 18 -2.22 -2.01 -7.90
N VAL A 19 -3.24 -1.56 -8.64
CA VAL A 19 -4.57 -1.29 -8.05
C VAL A 19 -5.20 -2.59 -7.54
N ALA A 20 -5.12 -3.69 -8.30
CA ALA A 20 -5.64 -4.98 -7.87
C ALA A 20 -4.92 -5.50 -6.60
N VAL A 21 -3.59 -5.35 -6.53
CA VAL A 21 -2.81 -5.67 -5.32
C VAL A 21 -3.25 -4.84 -4.13
N PHE A 22 -3.40 -3.52 -4.31
CA PHE A 22 -3.89 -2.64 -3.24
C PHE A 22 -5.26 -3.07 -2.71
N VAL A 23 -6.21 -3.35 -3.60
CA VAL A 23 -7.56 -3.81 -3.24
C VAL A 23 -7.50 -5.16 -2.53
N ALA A 24 -6.71 -6.10 -3.04
CA ALA A 24 -6.55 -7.42 -2.42
C ALA A 24 -5.98 -7.31 -1.00
N LEU A 25 -4.99 -6.44 -0.77
CA LEU A 25 -4.42 -6.22 0.56
C LEU A 25 -5.44 -5.64 1.55
N TRP A 26 -6.27 -4.69 1.10
CA TRP A 26 -7.37 -4.19 1.93
C TRP A 26 -8.41 -5.25 2.25
N ILE A 27 -8.80 -6.07 1.28
CA ILE A 27 -9.73 -7.19 1.49
C ILE A 27 -9.13 -8.17 2.51
N VAL A 28 -7.86 -8.53 2.37
CA VAL A 28 -7.16 -9.42 3.30
C VAL A 28 -7.15 -8.82 4.72
N ARG A 29 -6.76 -7.55 4.87
CA ARG A 29 -6.75 -6.89 6.19
C ARG A 29 -8.14 -6.87 6.82
N LEU A 30 -9.16 -6.48 6.07
CA LEU A 30 -10.54 -6.43 6.58
C LEU A 30 -11.02 -7.83 6.98
N PHE A 31 -10.78 -8.83 6.14
CA PHE A 31 -11.12 -10.22 6.43
C PHE A 31 -10.44 -10.71 7.72
N LEU A 32 -9.13 -10.47 7.87
CA LEU A 32 -8.39 -10.82 9.08
C LEU A 32 -8.94 -10.08 10.31
N GLY A 33 -9.23 -8.79 10.18
CA GLY A 33 -9.76 -7.98 11.28
C GLY A 33 -11.14 -8.41 11.76
N PHE A 34 -12.02 -8.82 10.85
CA PHE A 34 -13.32 -9.41 11.19
C PHE A 34 -13.17 -10.84 11.75
N ALA A 35 -12.34 -11.68 11.12
CA ALA A 35 -12.17 -13.08 11.54
C ALA A 35 -11.52 -13.22 12.93
N THR A 36 -10.67 -12.26 13.32
CA THR A 36 -9.95 -12.27 14.60
C THR A 36 -10.62 -11.43 15.68
N GLY A 37 -11.74 -10.76 15.38
CA GLY A 37 -12.41 -9.84 16.29
C GLY A 37 -11.61 -8.56 16.57
N SER A 38 -10.45 -8.36 15.93
CA SER A 38 -9.56 -7.22 16.23
C SER A 38 -10.19 -5.86 15.93
N LEU A 39 -11.19 -5.82 15.04
CA LEU A 39 -11.94 -4.61 14.69
C LEU A 39 -13.21 -4.40 15.53
N THR A 40 -13.67 -5.41 16.28
CA THR A 40 -14.97 -5.40 16.97
C THR A 40 -14.88 -5.51 18.48
N ASP A 41 -13.84 -6.17 18.99
CA ASP A 41 -13.79 -6.60 20.39
C ASP A 41 -13.04 -5.61 21.30
N GLN A 42 -12.57 -4.48 20.73
CA GLN A 42 -11.79 -3.46 21.43
C GLN A 42 -12.69 -2.34 22.01
N PRO A 43 -12.44 -1.88 23.25
CA PRO A 43 -13.04 -0.66 23.76
C PRO A 43 -12.58 0.54 22.91
N GLY A 44 -13.51 1.19 22.21
CA GLY A 44 -13.19 2.31 21.30
C GLY A 44 -13.42 2.05 19.81
N TRP A 45 -14.09 0.95 19.44
CA TRP A 45 -14.39 0.54 18.06
C TRP A 45 -14.92 1.66 17.13
N VAL A 46 -15.63 2.66 17.64
CA VAL A 46 -16.12 3.79 16.83
C VAL A 46 -14.95 4.62 16.29
N LEU A 47 -13.95 4.92 17.14
CA LEU A 47 -12.76 5.66 16.70
C LEU A 47 -11.96 4.81 15.72
N ASP A 48 -11.78 3.51 16.01
CA ASP A 48 -11.05 2.61 15.11
C ASP A 48 -11.73 2.48 13.74
N LEU A 49 -13.07 2.46 13.71
CA LEU A 49 -13.83 2.47 12.47
C LEU A 49 -13.61 3.78 11.70
N VAL A 50 -13.68 4.93 12.37
CA VAL A 50 -13.43 6.24 11.76
C VAL A 50 -12.01 6.32 11.20
N TYR A 51 -11.00 5.89 11.97
CA TYR A 51 -9.61 5.84 11.53
C TYR A 51 -9.42 4.87 10.36
N GLY A 52 -10.04 3.69 10.41
CA GLY A 52 -9.99 2.70 9.34
C GLY A 52 -10.59 3.23 8.04
N VAL A 53 -11.80 3.78 8.08
CA VAL A 53 -12.47 4.38 6.92
C VAL A 53 -11.67 5.56 6.38
N GLY A 54 -11.18 6.43 7.25
CA GLY A 54 -10.32 7.55 6.87
C GLY A 54 -9.04 7.11 6.18
N THR A 55 -8.40 6.05 6.68
CA THR A 55 -7.18 5.47 6.10
C THR A 55 -7.46 4.86 4.73
N ILE A 56 -8.56 4.13 4.56
CA ILE A 56 -8.98 3.59 3.26
C ILE A 56 -9.20 4.73 2.27
N ALA A 57 -10.00 5.73 2.65
CA ALA A 57 -10.35 6.84 1.78
C ALA A 57 -9.10 7.64 1.35
N PHE A 58 -8.23 7.98 2.31
CA PHE A 58 -7.01 8.74 2.05
C PHE A 58 -6.02 7.97 1.17
N SER A 59 -5.77 6.69 1.49
CA SER A 59 -4.85 5.85 0.71
C SER A 59 -5.39 5.57 -0.70
N ALA A 60 -6.69 5.35 -0.85
CA ALA A 60 -7.34 5.18 -2.15
C ALA A 60 -7.25 6.46 -2.98
N LEU A 61 -7.44 7.64 -2.38
CA LEU A 61 -7.28 8.92 -3.06
C LEU A 61 -5.86 9.07 -3.63
N ILE A 62 -4.83 8.82 -2.83
CA ILE A 62 -3.43 8.89 -3.27
C ILE A 62 -3.16 7.91 -4.42
N LEU A 63 -3.63 6.67 -4.29
CA LEU A 63 -3.51 5.65 -5.33
C LEU A 63 -4.19 6.08 -6.63
N LEU A 64 -5.39 6.65 -6.56
CA LEU A 64 -6.15 7.14 -7.71
C LEU A 64 -5.43 8.30 -8.39
N VAL A 65 -4.82 9.21 -7.64
CA VAL A 65 -3.99 10.29 -8.20
C VAL A 65 -2.79 9.71 -8.94
N GLY A 66 -2.07 8.76 -8.33
CA GLY A 66 -0.93 8.09 -8.98
C GLY A 66 -1.34 7.36 -10.26
N TRP A 67 -2.45 6.61 -10.21
CA TRP A 67 -3.02 5.91 -11.37
C TRP A 67 -3.45 6.89 -12.48
N ALA A 68 -4.08 8.00 -12.12
CA ALA A 68 -4.48 9.05 -13.06
C ALA A 68 -3.28 9.72 -13.76
N ILE A 69 -2.15 9.84 -13.06
CA ILE A 69 -0.89 10.32 -13.64
C ILE A 69 -0.31 9.27 -14.59
N VAL A 70 -0.16 8.00 -14.17
CA VAL A 70 0.43 6.93 -15.00
C VAL A 70 -0.36 6.69 -16.29
N THR A 71 -1.69 6.76 -16.23
CA THR A 71 -2.57 6.57 -17.42
C THR A 71 -2.42 7.68 -18.46
N ARG A 72 -2.08 8.90 -18.03
CA ARG A 72 -1.87 10.07 -18.90
C ARG A 72 -0.42 10.26 -19.31
N GLN A 73 0.50 9.98 -18.39
CA GLN A 73 1.94 10.20 -18.51
C GLN A 73 2.70 8.99 -17.95
N PRO A 74 2.74 7.85 -18.68
CA PRO A 74 3.33 6.60 -18.17
C PRO A 74 4.84 6.70 -17.86
N ARG A 75 5.52 7.70 -18.43
CA ARG A 75 6.95 8.00 -18.19
C ARG A 75 7.19 8.87 -16.96
N ASN A 76 6.14 9.39 -16.32
CA ASN A 76 6.27 10.23 -15.14
C ASN A 76 6.42 9.34 -13.90
N ALA A 77 7.60 9.35 -13.30
CA ALA A 77 7.93 8.54 -12.13
C ALA A 77 7.07 8.89 -10.88
N ILE A 78 6.59 10.13 -10.75
CA ILE A 78 5.76 10.57 -9.61
C ILE A 78 4.48 9.73 -9.52
N GLY A 79 3.84 9.45 -10.65
CA GLY A 79 2.61 8.64 -10.67
C GLY A 79 2.83 7.25 -10.08
N TRP A 80 3.96 6.62 -10.41
CA TRP A 80 4.35 5.31 -9.88
C TRP A 80 4.66 5.35 -8.39
N LEU A 81 5.40 6.38 -7.94
CA LEU A 81 5.72 6.58 -6.52
C LEU A 81 4.46 6.80 -5.68
N LEU A 82 3.51 7.60 -6.17
CA LEU A 82 2.22 7.82 -5.52
C LEU A 82 1.39 6.54 -5.42
N MET A 83 1.49 5.61 -6.38
CA MET A 83 0.84 4.31 -6.26
C MET A 83 1.52 3.40 -5.24
N LEU A 84 2.85 3.47 -5.12
CA LEU A 84 3.64 2.59 -4.25
C LEU A 84 3.46 2.91 -2.75
N ILE A 85 3.37 4.20 -2.38
CA ILE A 85 3.20 4.64 -0.98
C ILE A 85 2.03 3.94 -0.27
N PRO A 86 0.77 4.02 -0.76
CA PRO A 86 -0.36 3.39 -0.09
C PRO A 86 -0.29 1.85 -0.12
N ILE A 87 0.35 1.25 -1.12
CA ILE A 87 0.58 -0.20 -1.20
C ILE A 87 1.52 -0.67 -0.10
N LEU A 88 2.64 0.02 0.12
CA LEU A 88 3.56 -0.28 1.21
C LEU A 88 2.89 -0.11 2.58
N GLY A 89 2.08 0.93 2.74
CA GLY A 89 1.32 1.18 3.96
C GLY A 89 0.35 0.04 4.29
N ILE A 90 -0.52 -0.34 3.35
CA ILE A 90 -1.46 -1.46 3.59
C ILE A 90 -0.75 -2.81 3.74
N PHE A 91 0.38 -3.01 3.04
CA PHE A 91 1.18 -4.22 3.24
C PHE A 91 1.77 -4.28 4.66
N ALA A 92 2.29 -3.17 5.19
CA ALA A 92 2.78 -3.08 6.57
C ALA A 92 1.72 -3.49 7.58
N PHE A 93 0.52 -2.93 7.40
CA PHE A 93 -0.65 -3.26 8.19
C PHE A 93 -1.01 -4.76 8.16
N VAL A 94 -1.02 -5.39 6.99
CA VAL A 94 -1.29 -6.84 6.87
C VAL A 94 -0.23 -7.68 7.59
N VAL A 95 1.06 -7.38 7.41
CA VAL A 95 2.12 -8.16 8.07
C VAL A 95 2.20 -7.88 9.58
N GLY A 96 1.82 -6.69 10.03
CA GLY A 96 1.70 -6.35 11.44
C GLY A 96 0.57 -7.12 12.14
N ASP A 97 -0.61 -7.20 11.52
CA ASP A 97 -1.71 -8.02 12.03
C ASP A 97 -1.30 -9.50 12.10
N TYR A 98 -0.68 -10.02 11.03
CA TYR A 98 -0.17 -11.38 10.99
C TYR A 98 0.87 -11.66 12.08
N ALA A 99 1.83 -10.75 12.27
CA ALA A 99 2.85 -10.88 13.32
C ALA A 99 2.22 -10.91 14.71
N THR A 100 1.20 -10.08 14.95
CA THR A 100 0.45 -10.08 16.21
C THR A 100 -0.23 -11.41 16.45
N GLN A 101 -0.88 -11.97 15.42
CA GLN A 101 -1.50 -13.30 15.53
C GLN A 101 -0.48 -14.41 15.81
N ALA A 102 0.67 -14.38 15.14
CA ALA A 102 1.70 -15.42 15.26
C ALA A 102 2.51 -15.37 16.56
N LEU A 103 2.74 -14.16 17.10
CA LEU A 103 3.66 -13.93 18.22
C LEU A 103 2.95 -13.62 19.54
N VAL A 104 1.69 -13.15 19.50
CA VAL A 104 0.95 -12.70 20.69
C VAL A 104 -0.29 -13.56 20.89
N THR A 105 -1.22 -13.57 19.93
CA THR A 105 -2.53 -14.22 20.11
C THR A 105 -2.42 -15.74 20.13
N HIS A 106 -1.73 -16.32 19.15
CA HIS A 106 -1.58 -17.76 18.98
C HIS A 106 -0.09 -18.11 18.89
N THR A 107 0.63 -17.82 19.98
CA THR A 107 2.09 -17.96 20.06
C THR A 107 2.55 -19.35 19.57
N GLY A 108 3.34 -19.36 18.49
CA GLY A 108 3.95 -20.58 17.94
C GLY A 108 3.07 -21.39 16.96
N SER A 109 1.84 -20.97 16.69
CA SER A 109 0.93 -21.66 15.75
C SER A 109 1.19 -21.30 14.28
N LEU A 110 1.67 -20.08 14.02
CA LEU A 110 1.87 -19.53 12.69
C LEU A 110 3.38 -19.35 12.44
N PRO A 111 3.89 -19.81 11.27
CA PRO A 111 5.30 -19.69 10.97
C PRO A 111 5.68 -18.23 10.69
N PHE A 112 6.98 -17.92 10.74
CA PHE A 112 7.53 -16.63 10.28
C PHE A 112 7.04 -15.35 10.97
N GLY A 113 6.37 -15.43 12.14
CA GLY A 113 5.88 -14.24 12.86
C GLY A 113 6.94 -13.15 13.09
N ARG A 114 8.19 -13.53 13.40
CA ARG A 114 9.31 -12.56 13.56
C ARG A 114 9.70 -11.88 12.26
N VAL A 115 9.64 -12.58 11.13
CA VAL A 115 9.95 -12.02 9.81
C VAL A 115 8.84 -11.01 9.42
N ALA A 116 7.58 -11.36 9.67
CA ALA A 116 6.47 -10.44 9.47
C ALA A 116 6.60 -9.16 10.33
N ALA A 117 6.96 -9.31 11.61
CA ALA A 117 7.20 -8.17 12.51
C ALA A 117 8.37 -7.28 12.04
N TRP A 118 9.41 -7.89 11.46
CA TRP A 118 10.51 -7.14 10.84
C TRP A 118 10.01 -6.30 9.66
N PHE A 119 9.27 -6.90 8.73
CA PHE A 119 8.71 -6.16 7.60
C PHE A 119 7.77 -5.04 8.05
N ASP A 120 6.86 -5.29 8.99
CA ASP A 120 5.99 -4.28 9.59
C ASP A 120 6.78 -3.03 10.01
N ARG A 121 7.91 -3.23 10.73
CA ARG A 121 8.76 -2.13 11.20
C ARG A 121 9.51 -1.38 10.11
N TRP A 122 9.93 -2.05 9.04
CA TRP A 122 10.74 -1.42 7.99
C TRP A 122 9.93 -0.79 6.85
N LEU A 123 8.69 -1.23 6.64
CA LEU A 123 7.86 -0.74 5.55
C LEU A 123 7.48 0.74 5.72
N ILE A 124 7.34 1.23 6.95
CA ILE A 124 7.16 2.67 7.19
C ILE A 124 8.39 3.47 6.75
N VAL A 125 9.60 2.95 6.98
CA VAL A 125 10.84 3.61 6.53
C VAL A 125 10.90 3.64 5.01
N ALA A 126 10.55 2.54 4.35
CA ALA A 126 10.49 2.48 2.89
C ALA A 126 9.44 3.46 2.31
N ALA A 127 8.24 3.52 2.90
CA ALA A 127 7.20 4.45 2.48
C ALA A 127 7.61 5.91 2.66
N LEU A 128 8.26 6.25 3.78
CA LEU A 128 8.78 7.59 4.03
C LEU A 128 9.96 7.95 3.12
N ALA A 129 10.82 6.98 2.81
CA ALA A 129 11.95 7.19 1.90
C ALA A 129 11.51 7.55 0.47
N ILE A 130 10.31 7.15 0.04
CA ILE A 130 9.74 7.53 -1.27
C ILE A 130 9.54 9.05 -1.41
N PHE A 131 9.35 9.79 -0.31
CA PHE A 131 9.22 11.24 -0.40
C PHE A 131 10.49 11.91 -0.94
N ILE A 132 11.67 11.32 -0.72
CA ILE A 132 12.94 11.84 -1.22
C ILE A 132 12.95 11.94 -2.75
N PRO A 133 12.80 10.84 -3.53
CA PRO A 133 12.73 10.93 -4.98
C PRO A 133 11.49 11.70 -5.44
N LEU A 134 10.37 11.65 -4.70
CA LEU A 134 9.17 12.39 -5.07
C LEU A 134 9.43 13.90 -5.12
N PHE A 135 10.16 14.46 -4.14
CA PHE A 135 10.56 15.87 -4.15
C PHE A 135 11.63 16.18 -5.20
N LEU A 136 12.58 15.27 -5.43
CA LEU A 136 13.64 15.46 -6.44
C LEU A 136 13.11 15.42 -7.88
N LEU A 137 12.06 14.65 -8.13
CA LEU A 137 11.44 14.48 -9.44
C LEU A 137 10.36 15.52 -9.70
N PHE A 138 9.94 16.28 -8.69
CA PHE A 138 8.92 17.31 -8.85
C PHE A 138 9.44 18.48 -9.69
N PRO A 139 8.61 19.06 -10.60
CA PRO A 139 7.26 18.65 -10.98
C PRO A 139 7.19 17.64 -12.14
N ASP A 140 8.28 17.48 -12.89
CA ASP A 140 8.24 16.92 -14.24
C ASP A 140 8.36 15.39 -14.29
N GLY A 141 8.62 14.75 -13.15
CA GLY A 141 8.83 13.32 -13.03
C GLY A 141 10.18 12.84 -13.58
N LYS A 142 11.16 13.74 -13.74
CA LYS A 142 12.47 13.47 -14.33
C LYS A 142 13.57 14.00 -13.43
N LEU A 143 14.68 13.26 -13.34
CA LEU A 143 15.87 13.76 -12.65
C LEU A 143 16.48 14.90 -13.48
N PRO A 144 16.87 16.02 -12.85
CA PRO A 144 17.70 17.03 -13.49
C PRO A 144 19.02 16.36 -13.91
N SER A 145 19.30 16.34 -15.21
CA SER A 145 20.55 15.84 -15.80
C SER A 145 21.67 16.85 -15.68
#